data_AF-A0AA41DDL9-F1
#
_entry.id   AF-A0AA41DDL9-F1
#
_cell.length_a   1.000
_cell.length_b   1.000
_cell.length_c   1.000
_cell.angle_alpha   90.00
_cell.angle_beta   90.00
_cell.angle_gamma   90.00
#
_symmetry.space_group_name_H-M   'P 1'
#
loop_
_entity.id
_entity.type
_entity.pdbx_description
1 polymer ?
#
loop_
_entity_poly.entity_id
_entity_poly.type
_entity_poly.pdbx_seq_one_letter_code
_entity_poly.pdbx_strand_id
1 'polypeptide(L)'
;DAQGTTVSGTGEPGATVVVRDVAGQTSGQGTVDANGNYSLTLATPQGNGETLTVVQSDTLGKVSPTITLTAPDFTAPAAPTATIAEDGSAITGTGESGATVTVRDPAG
;
A
#
# COMPACT_ATOMS: atom_id res chain seq x y z
N ASP A 1 -3.81 -4.17 -8.41
CA ASP A 1 -2.89 -4.70 -9.44
C ASP A 1 -1.47 -4.70 -8.85
N ALA A 2 -0.44 -5.09 -9.61
CA ALA A 2 0.94 -5.10 -9.09
C ALA A 2 1.51 -3.68 -8.85
N GLN A 3 0.87 -2.66 -9.42
CA GLN A 3 1.25 -1.25 -9.28
C GLN A 3 0.54 -0.56 -8.11
N GLY A 4 -0.38 -1.26 -7.44
CA GLY A 4 -1.13 -0.66 -6.32
C GLY A 4 -2.15 0.40 -6.74
N THR A 5 -2.50 0.46 -8.02
CA THR A 5 -3.33 1.53 -8.59
C THR A 5 -4.78 1.12 -8.80
N THR A 6 -5.04 -0.18 -8.95
CA THR A 6 -6.38 -0.68 -9.31
C THR A 6 -6.84 -1.75 -8.31
N VAL A 7 -8.09 -1.64 -7.87
CA VAL A 7 -8.80 -2.67 -7.11
C VAL A 7 -9.92 -3.22 -7.99
N SER A 8 -9.99 -4.54 -8.10
CA SER A 8 -11.01 -5.24 -8.88
C SER A 8 -11.59 -6.39 -8.08
N GLY A 9 -12.84 -6.73 -8.35
CA GLY A 9 -13.50 -7.86 -7.72
C GLY A 9 -14.93 -8.03 -8.21
N THR A 10 -15.73 -8.72 -7.40
CA THR A 10 -17.14 -8.96 -7.68
C THR A 10 -18.03 -8.41 -6.59
N GLY A 11 -19.30 -8.16 -6.92
CA GLY A 11 -20.30 -7.65 -5.99
C GLY A 11 -21.72 -7.76 -6.53
N GLU A 12 -22.66 -7.13 -5.83
CA GLU A 12 -24.04 -7.01 -6.25
C GLU A 12 -24.16 -5.96 -7.37
N PRO A 13 -24.72 -6.31 -8.55
CA PRO A 13 -24.88 -5.36 -9.66
C PRO A 13 -25.56 -4.05 -9.26
N GLY A 14 -24.95 -2.92 -9.65
CA GLY A 14 -25.45 -1.58 -9.32
C GLY A 14 -25.11 -1.10 -7.90
N ALA A 15 -24.47 -1.93 -7.06
CA ALA A 15 -23.97 -1.49 -5.76
C ALA A 15 -22.77 -0.54 -5.92
N THR A 16 -22.63 0.39 -4.98
CA THR A 16 -21.47 1.28 -4.89
C THR A 16 -20.39 0.61 -4.04
N VAL A 17 -19.20 0.42 -4.60
CA VAL A 17 -18.00 -0.07 -3.92
C VAL A 17 -17.19 1.11 -3.40
N VAL A 18 -16.78 1.05 -2.14
CA VAL A 18 -15.90 2.04 -1.50
C VAL A 18 -14.68 1.33 -0.94
N VAL A 19 -13.50 1.82 -1.31
CA VAL A 19 -12.21 1.38 -0.79
C VAL A 19 -11.67 2.46 0.15
N ARG A 20 -11.23 2.06 1.34
CA ARG A 20 -10.66 2.96 2.35
C ARG A 20 -9.29 2.51 2.81
N ASP A 21 -8.44 3.48 3.15
CA ASP A 21 -7.17 3.26 3.82
C ASP A 21 -7.33 2.93 5.31
N VAL A 22 -6.21 2.70 6.00
CA VAL A 22 -6.17 2.44 7.44
C VAL A 22 -6.65 3.60 8.31
N ALA A 23 -6.65 4.83 7.79
CA ALA A 23 -7.20 6.00 8.47
C ALA A 23 -8.72 6.14 8.25
N GLY A 24 -9.33 5.26 7.45
CA GLY A 24 -10.74 5.28 7.12
C GLY A 24 -11.10 6.25 5.99
N GLN A 25 -10.10 6.88 5.36
CA GLN A 25 -10.30 7.81 4.25
C GLN A 25 -10.56 7.04 2.96
N THR A 26 -11.43 7.57 2.10
CA THR A 26 -11.74 6.92 0.82
C THR A 26 -10.56 7.05 -0.15
N SER A 27 -9.95 5.92 -0.47
CA SER A 27 -8.87 5.81 -1.45
C SER A 27 -9.40 5.54 -2.86
N GLY A 28 -10.63 5.02 -2.99
CA GLY A 28 -11.26 4.78 -4.29
C GLY A 28 -12.75 4.47 -4.15
N GLN A 29 -13.50 4.72 -5.22
CA GLN A 29 -14.94 4.44 -5.30
C GLN A 29 -15.32 4.04 -6.73
N GLY A 30 -16.28 3.13 -6.86
CA GLY A 30 -16.82 2.70 -8.14
C GLY A 30 -18.17 2.00 -7.99
N THR A 31 -18.71 1.51 -9.09
CA THR A 31 -19.97 0.74 -9.12
C THR A 31 -19.72 -0.65 -9.68
N VAL A 32 -20.46 -1.63 -9.17
CA VAL A 32 -20.49 -2.97 -9.74
C VAL A 32 -21.33 -2.98 -11.02
N ASP A 33 -20.79 -3.55 -12.09
CA ASP A 33 -21.46 -3.68 -13.38
C ASP A 33 -22.62 -4.68 -13.35
N ALA A 34 -23.39 -4.74 -14.44
CA ALA A 34 -24.53 -5.65 -14.58
C ALA A 34 -24.16 -7.15 -14.52
N ASN A 35 -22.89 -7.49 -14.75
CA ASN A 35 -22.36 -8.84 -14.68
C ASN A 35 -21.79 -9.18 -13.30
N GLY A 36 -21.87 -8.24 -12.33
CA GLY A 36 -21.37 -8.43 -10.98
C GLY A 36 -19.88 -8.16 -10.80
N ASN A 37 -19.21 -7.49 -11.75
CA ASN A 37 -17.78 -7.17 -11.67
C ASN A 37 -17.56 -5.69 -11.39
N TYR A 38 -16.45 -5.35 -10.73
CA TYR A 38 -15.98 -3.97 -10.65
C TYR A 38 -14.46 -3.89 -10.86
N SER A 39 -14.03 -2.74 -11.36
CA SER A 39 -12.64 -2.32 -11.42
C SER A 39 -12.59 -0.82 -11.19
N LEU A 40 -11.85 -0.38 -10.18
CA LEU A 40 -11.75 1.03 -9.82
C LEU A 40 -10.29 1.41 -9.58
N THR A 41 -9.96 2.65 -9.95
CA THR A 41 -8.64 3.24 -9.73
C THR A 41 -8.61 3.92 -8.37
N LEU A 42 -7.52 3.72 -7.63
CA LEU A 42 -7.25 4.43 -6.39
C LEU A 42 -6.74 5.84 -6.69
N ALA A 43 -7.20 6.83 -5.94
CA ALA A 43 -6.75 8.21 -6.05
C ALA A 43 -5.26 8.35 -5.74
N THR A 44 -4.77 7.56 -4.77
CA THR A 44 -3.36 7.45 -4.42
C THR A 44 -2.93 5.99 -4.58
N PRO A 45 -1.92 5.69 -5.41
CA PRO A 45 -1.35 4.35 -5.50
C PRO A 45 -0.88 3.85 -4.12
N GLN A 46 -1.08 2.57 -3.83
CA GLN A 46 -0.69 1.92 -2.57
C GLN A 46 0.43 0.91 -2.86
N GLY A 47 1.63 1.13 -2.32
CA GLY A 47 2.83 0.41 -2.76
C GLY A 47 3.79 0.00 -1.65
N ASN A 48 3.37 0.13 -0.40
CA ASN A 48 4.18 -0.12 0.79
C ASN A 48 3.47 -1.10 1.74
N GLY A 49 2.75 -2.08 1.18
CA GLY A 49 2.07 -3.11 1.98
C GLY A 49 0.85 -2.61 2.77
N GLU A 50 0.24 -1.50 2.37
CA GLU A 50 -0.87 -0.89 3.09
C GLU A 50 -2.09 -1.82 3.16
N THR A 51 -2.77 -1.82 4.31
CA THR A 51 -4.04 -2.51 4.47
C THR A 51 -5.19 -1.60 4.01
N LEU A 52 -5.98 -2.08 3.06
CA LEU A 52 -7.19 -1.43 2.59
C LEU A 52 -8.42 -2.20 3.07
N THR A 53 -9.52 -1.49 3.24
CA THR A 53 -10.84 -2.08 3.49
C THR A 53 -11.77 -1.79 2.32
N VAL A 54 -12.61 -2.76 1.97
CA VAL A 54 -13.61 -2.61 0.91
C VAL A 54 -14.97 -3.00 1.43
N VAL A 55 -15.97 -2.18 1.11
CA VAL A 55 -17.39 -2.46 1.33
C VAL A 55 -18.16 -2.11 0.07
N GLN A 56 -19.32 -2.73 -0.10
CA GLN A 56 -20.30 -2.30 -1.09
C GLN A 56 -21.62 -1.95 -0.40
N SER A 57 -22.35 -0.98 -0.97
CA SER A 57 -23.70 -0.61 -0.55
C SER A 57 -24.66 -0.73 -1.72
N ASP A 58 -25.79 -1.42 -1.51
CA ASP A 58 -26.89 -1.45 -2.48
C ASP A 58 -27.58 -0.07 -2.60
N THR A 59 -28.53 0.04 -3.54
CA THR A 59 -29.31 1.27 -3.76
C THR A 59 -30.30 1.59 -2.64
N LEU A 60 -30.54 0.64 -1.74
CA LEU A 60 -31.37 0.79 -0.55
C LEU A 60 -30.55 1.15 0.70
N GLY A 61 -29.24 1.33 0.56
CA GLY A 61 -28.31 1.71 1.63
C GLY A 61 -27.87 0.55 2.53
N LYS A 62 -28.10 -0.72 2.14
CA LYS A 62 -27.59 -1.88 2.90
C LYS A 62 -26.13 -2.12 2.55
N VAL A 63 -25.30 -2.17 3.58
CA VAL A 63 -23.85 -2.32 3.45
C VAL A 63 -23.44 -3.78 3.67
N SER A 64 -22.51 -4.27 2.85
CA SER A 64 -21.92 -5.60 3.00
C SER A 64 -21.04 -5.70 4.25
N PRO A 65 -20.66 -6.93 4.68
CA PRO A 65 -19.47 -7.11 5.51
C PRO A 65 -18.23 -6.48 4.86
N THR A 66 -17.28 -6.05 5.70
CA THR A 66 -16.00 -5.51 5.25
C THR A 66 -15.05 -6.62 4.82
N ILE A 67 -14.38 -6.44 3.68
CA ILE A 67 -13.22 -7.24 3.29
C ILE A 67 -11.93 -6.44 3.45
N THR A 68 -10.82 -7.13 3.73
CA THR A 68 -9.49 -6.52 3.82
C THR A 68 -8.64 -6.95 2.62
N LEU A 69 -7.82 -6.02 2.14
CA LEU A 69 -6.85 -6.23 1.07
C LEU A 69 -5.50 -5.72 1.56
N THR A 70 -4.42 -6.37 1.14
CA THR A 70 -3.06 -5.88 1.36
C THR A 70 -2.50 -5.44 0.02
N ALA A 71 -2.02 -4.19 -0.05
CA ALA A 71 -1.36 -3.67 -1.23
C ALA A 71 -0.03 -4.40 -1.50
N PRO A 72 0.45 -4.43 -2.75
CA PRO A 72 1.81 -4.84 -3.03
C PRO A 72 2.81 -3.98 -2.25
N ASP A 73 3.93 -4.57 -1.87
CA ASP A 73 5.06 -3.83 -1.33
C ASP A 73 6.21 -3.88 -2.33
N PHE A 74 6.50 -2.72 -2.92
CA PHE A 74 7.65 -2.50 -3.80
C PHE A 74 8.43 -1.26 -3.38
N THR A 75 8.17 -0.74 -2.18
CA THR A 75 8.87 0.42 -1.65
C THR A 75 10.18 -0.05 -1.05
N ALA A 76 11.29 0.47 -1.57
CA ALA A 76 12.61 0.13 -1.05
C ALA A 76 12.80 0.71 0.36
N PRO A 77 13.55 0.02 1.23
CA PRO A 77 13.93 0.54 2.54
C PRO A 77 14.70 1.86 2.40
N ALA A 78 14.64 2.71 3.43
CA ALA A 78 15.37 3.97 3.43
C ALA A 78 16.88 3.73 3.38
N ALA A 79 17.60 4.55 2.60
CA ALA A 79 19.07 4.46 2.56
C ALA A 79 19.67 4.73 3.94
N PRO A 80 20.69 3.96 4.37
CA PRO A 80 21.36 4.22 5.63
C PRO A 80 22.13 5.55 5.57
N THR A 81 22.33 6.17 6.73
CA THR A 81 23.25 7.29 6.89
C THR A 81 24.56 6.80 7.50
N ALA A 82 25.67 7.46 7.21
CA ALA A 82 26.96 7.14 7.82
C ALA A 82 27.85 8.38 7.95
N THR A 83 28.61 8.45 9.04
CA THR A 83 29.64 9.45 9.31
C THR A 83 30.89 8.76 9.82
N ILE A 84 32.06 9.22 9.36
CA ILE A 84 33.37 8.77 9.84
C ILE A 84 33.84 9.77 10.91
N ALA A 85 34.34 9.27 12.04
CA ALA A 85 34.97 10.10 13.06
C ALA A 85 36.15 10.87 12.45
N GLU A 86 36.43 12.09 12.94
CA GLU A 86 37.49 12.94 12.37
C GLU A 86 38.87 12.27 12.41
N ASP A 87 39.11 11.45 13.43
CA ASP A 87 40.32 10.65 13.59
C ASP A 87 40.33 9.33 12.79
N GLY A 88 39.26 9.04 12.05
CA GLY A 88 39.09 7.84 11.24
C GLY A 88 38.85 6.54 12.04
N SER A 89 38.69 6.62 13.37
CA SER A 89 38.63 5.42 14.23
C SER A 89 37.28 4.71 14.24
N ALA A 90 36.22 5.38 13.84
CA ALA A 90 34.85 4.87 13.94
C ALA A 90 33.96 5.31 12.78
N ILE A 91 32.97 4.47 12.49
CA ILE A 91 31.85 4.78 11.60
C ILE A 91 30.58 4.65 12.43
N THR A 92 29.76 5.69 12.41
CA THR A 92 28.44 5.71 13.04
C THR A 92 27.39 6.04 11.99
N GLY A 93 26.14 5.64 12.21
CA GLY A 93 25.09 5.80 11.22
C GLY A 93 23.73 5.32 11.71
N THR A 94 22.72 5.51 10.87
CA THR A 94 21.38 4.96 11.06
C THR A 94 21.00 4.11 9.86
N GLY A 95 20.14 3.12 10.07
CA GLY A 95 19.58 2.27 9.02
C GLY A 95 18.25 1.69 9.48
N GLU A 96 17.54 1.05 8.56
CA GLU A 96 16.28 0.40 8.88
C GLU A 96 16.49 -0.80 9.82
N SER A 97 15.56 -1.01 10.74
CA SER A 97 15.65 -2.11 11.71
C SER A 97 15.67 -3.46 11.00
N GLY A 98 16.64 -4.30 11.36
CA GLY A 98 16.83 -5.61 10.73
C GLY A 98 17.55 -5.58 9.38
N ALA A 99 17.92 -4.41 8.86
CA ALA A 99 18.76 -4.32 7.66
C ALA A 99 20.23 -4.64 7.95
N THR A 100 20.92 -5.22 6.97
CA THR A 100 22.37 -5.47 7.04
C THR A 100 23.14 -4.27 6.50
N VAL A 101 24.04 -3.70 7.30
CA VAL A 101 24.97 -2.66 6.86
C VAL A 101 26.30 -3.31 6.46
N THR A 102 26.81 -2.99 5.27
CA THR A 102 28.13 -3.42 4.82
C THR A 102 29.01 -2.20 4.59
N VAL A 103 30.20 -2.18 5.21
CA VAL A 103 31.24 -1.16 4.98
C VAL A 103 32.33 -1.79 4.12
N ARG A 104 32.76 -1.09 3.08
CA ARG A 104 33.77 -1.53 2.11
C ARG A 104 34.82 -0.43 1.94
N ASP A 105 36.06 -0.83 1.71
CA ASP A 105 37.12 0.09 1.31
C ASP A 105 37.02 0.37 -0.22
N PRO A 106 37.91 1.22 -0.80
CA PRO A 106 37.88 1.47 -2.24
C PRO A 106 38.15 0.23 -3.13
N ALA A 107 38.70 -0.86 -2.59
CA ALA A 107 38.95 -2.10 -3.32
C ALA A 107 37.73 -3.04 -3.34
N GLY A 108 36.75 -2.81 -2.46
CA GLY A 108 35.44 -3.48 -2.47
C GLY A 108 35.29 -4.59 -1.44
#